data_AF-A0A3L6G3G3-F1
#
_entry.id   AF-A0A3L6G3G3-F1
#
_cell.length_a   1.000
_cell.length_b   1.000
_cell.length_c   1.000
_cell.angle_alpha   90.00
_cell.angle_beta   90.00
_cell.angle_gamma   90.00
#
_symmetry.space_group_name_H-M   'P 1'
#
loop_
_entity.id
_entity.type
_entity.pdbx_description
1 polymer ?
#
loop_
_entity_poly.entity_id
_entity_poly.type
_entity_poly.pdbx_seq_one_letter_code
_entity_poly.pdbx_strand_id
1 'polypeptide(L)'
;MNLLMVTTGSLVANCWVLQEDGRNDTFMIGNESFPASLLDLPAVVESYKIYDDSVLIKTADVGQMIMVREENDPAPEGVEYKHGLTPPMRDARRRRFRREPDLNAELVNQVEKHLISIMHGVSVSILLFSSLATC
;
A
#
# COMPACT_ATOMS: atom_id res chain seq x y z
N MET A 1 1.26 18.68 -3.45
CA MET A 1 0.55 18.91 -2.16
C MET A 1 1.49 19.63 -1.22
N ASN A 2 1.01 20.62 -0.48
CA ASN A 2 1.85 21.44 0.40
C ASN A 2 2.11 20.70 1.73
N LEU A 3 3.19 19.92 1.80
CA LEU A 3 3.61 19.26 3.04
C LEU A 3 4.47 20.23 3.87
N LEU A 4 3.86 20.89 4.85
CA LEU A 4 4.58 21.75 5.78
C LEU A 4 5.34 20.88 6.81
N MET A 5 6.62 20.64 6.60
CA MET A 5 7.47 19.99 7.61
C MET A 5 7.83 21.00 8.71
N VAL A 6 7.35 20.76 9.94
CA VAL A 6 7.64 21.60 11.11
C VAL A 6 8.99 21.17 11.69
N THR A 7 10.03 21.97 11.48
CA THR A 7 11.28 21.85 12.24
C THR A 7 11.44 23.09 13.11
N THR A 8 11.32 22.88 14.42
CA THR A 8 11.89 23.73 15.49
C THR A 8 11.87 25.24 15.27
N GLY A 9 10.76 25.90 15.64
CA GLY A 9 10.74 27.30 16.10
C GLY A 9 11.22 28.42 15.17
N SER A 10 11.73 28.12 13.97
CA SER A 10 12.21 29.10 13.00
C SER A 10 11.63 28.76 11.63
N LEU A 11 10.73 29.63 11.16
CA LEU A 11 9.94 29.50 9.94
C LEU A 11 10.77 29.67 8.65
N VAL A 12 11.75 28.83 8.31
CA VAL A 12 12.16 28.74 6.89
C VAL A 12 12.78 27.39 6.55
N ALA A 13 11.93 26.39 6.29
CA ALA A 13 12.27 25.36 5.32
C ALA A 13 11.12 25.32 4.33
N ASN A 14 11.31 25.93 3.15
CA ASN A 14 10.37 25.82 2.03
C ASN A 14 10.49 24.41 1.48
N CYS A 15 9.74 23.50 2.10
CA CYS A 15 9.70 22.11 1.71
C CYS A 15 8.37 21.81 1.04
N TRP A 16 8.42 21.29 -0.18
CA TRP A 16 7.23 20.98 -0.95
C TRP A 16 7.46 19.69 -1.75
N VAL A 17 6.38 18.94 -1.96
CA VAL A 17 6.38 17.73 -2.80
C VAL A 17 5.64 18.05 -4.10
N LEU A 18 6.36 17.93 -5.21
CA LEU A 18 5.81 18.00 -6.56
C LEU A 18 5.52 16.58 -7.03
N GLN A 19 4.28 16.33 -7.40
CA GLN A 19 3.82 15.01 -7.82
C GLN A 19 3.64 15.00 -9.33
N GLU A 20 4.36 14.10 -10.01
CA GLU A 20 4.32 13.99 -11.48
C GLU A 20 3.39 12.85 -11.91
N ASP A 21 3.66 11.63 -11.43
CA ASP A 21 2.99 10.40 -11.90
C ASP A 21 2.19 9.68 -10.79
N GLY A 22 1.96 10.36 -9.65
CA GLY A 22 1.23 9.79 -8.50
C GLY A 22 2.02 8.81 -7.64
N ARG A 23 3.18 8.33 -8.11
CA ARG A 23 4.16 7.59 -7.31
C ARG A 23 5.59 8.06 -7.44
N ASN A 24 5.89 8.80 -8.50
CA ASN A 24 7.17 9.49 -8.66
C ASN A 24 6.95 10.96 -8.34
N ASP A 25 7.75 11.44 -7.39
CA ASP A 25 7.66 12.78 -6.85
C ASP A 25 9.03 13.45 -6.86
N THR A 26 9.06 14.77 -6.83
CA THR A 26 10.27 15.55 -6.53
C THR A 26 10.10 16.21 -5.16
N PHE A 27 11.05 15.94 -4.27
CA PHE A 27 11.10 16.55 -2.95
C PHE A 27 12.06 17.74 -2.97
N MET A 28 11.53 18.93 -2.65
CA MET A 28 12.32 20.16 -2.61
C MET A 28 12.66 20.53 -1.18
N ILE A 29 13.92 20.87 -0.90
CA ILE A 29 14.34 21.52 0.35
C ILE A 29 15.09 22.79 -0.02
N GLY A 30 14.48 23.96 0.22
CA GLY A 30 15.07 25.22 -0.20
C GLY A 30 15.14 25.31 -1.73
N ASN A 31 16.35 25.28 -2.28
CA ASN A 31 16.61 25.31 -3.73
C ASN A 31 17.10 23.98 -4.29
N GLU A 32 17.25 22.94 -3.45
CA GLU A 32 17.71 21.62 -3.85
C GLU A 32 16.53 20.70 -4.14
N SER A 33 16.64 19.91 -5.21
CA SER A 33 15.64 18.95 -5.67
C SER A 33 16.15 17.52 -5.50
N PHE A 34 15.34 16.68 -4.89
CA PHE A 34 15.66 15.28 -4.67
C PHE A 34 14.60 14.38 -5.31
N PRO A 35 15.02 13.31 -6.01
CA PRO A 35 14.06 12.32 -6.49
C PRO A 35 13.38 11.65 -5.29
N ALA A 36 12.06 11.55 -5.36
CA ALA A 36 11.24 10.93 -4.34
C ALA A 36 10.28 9.90 -4.95
N SER A 37 9.89 8.92 -4.15
CA SER A 37 8.96 7.88 -4.58
C SER A 37 7.99 7.52 -3.46
N LEU A 38 6.70 7.47 -3.78
CA LEU A 38 5.65 7.04 -2.86
C LEU A 38 5.57 5.52 -2.85
N LEU A 39 5.84 4.91 -1.70
CA LEU A 39 5.87 3.47 -1.49
C LEU A 39 4.85 3.03 -0.45
N ASP A 40 4.27 1.86 -0.69
CA ASP A 40 3.35 1.23 0.26
C ASP A 40 4.16 0.50 1.35
N LEU A 41 3.83 0.74 2.62
CA LEU A 41 4.45 0.07 3.75
C LEU A 41 3.90 -1.36 3.88
N PRO A 42 4.71 -2.34 4.29
CA PRO A 42 4.24 -3.72 4.43
C PRO A 42 3.27 -3.89 5.61
N ALA A 43 3.30 -3.00 6.60
CA ALA A 43 2.39 -3.01 7.74
C ALA A 43 1.74 -1.64 7.93
N VAL A 44 0.47 -1.64 8.35
CA VAL A 44 -0.23 -0.43 8.77
C VAL A 44 0.39 0.06 10.09
N VAL A 45 0.76 1.34 10.13
CA VAL A 45 1.30 2.00 11.30
C VAL A 45 0.25 2.92 11.89
N GLU A 46 -0.09 2.71 13.16
CA GLU A 46 -1.07 3.52 13.87
C GLU A 46 -0.37 4.68 14.57
N SER A 47 -0.92 5.89 14.44
CA SER A 47 -0.46 7.07 15.16
C SER A 47 -1.35 7.36 16.36
N TYR A 48 -0.73 7.68 17.49
CA TYR A 48 -1.42 7.99 18.73
C TYR A 48 -0.98 9.34 19.27
N LYS A 49 -1.94 10.07 19.83
CA LYS A 49 -1.68 11.27 20.62
C LYS A 49 -1.93 10.96 22.09
N ILE A 50 -1.08 11.51 22.94
CA ILE A 50 -1.11 11.34 24.39
C ILE A 50 -1.16 12.72 25.03
N TYR A 51 -1.98 12.89 26.06
CA TYR A 51 -2.08 14.13 26.84
C TYR A 51 -1.71 13.97 28.31
N ASP A 52 -1.86 12.76 28.87
CA ASP A 52 -1.74 12.48 30.32
C ASP A 52 -0.92 11.20 30.62
N ASP A 53 -0.04 10.79 29.69
CA ASP A 53 0.81 9.58 29.73
C ASP A 53 0.10 8.25 29.99
N SER A 54 -1.23 8.24 30.06
CA SER A 54 -2.02 7.05 30.39
C SER A 54 -2.98 6.65 29.29
N VAL A 55 -3.53 7.62 28.54
CA VAL A 55 -4.50 7.37 27.48
C VAL A 55 -3.88 7.63 26.11
N LEU A 56 -3.81 6.57 25.30
CA LEU A 56 -3.44 6.65 23.89
C LEU A 56 -4.70 6.91 23.04
N ILE A 57 -4.73 8.04 22.33
CA ILE A 57 -5.83 8.39 21.42
C ILE A 57 -5.38 8.17 19.99
N LYS A 58 -5.95 7.16 19.31
CA LYS A 58 -5.66 6.87 17.90
C LYS A 58 -6.04 8.08 17.05
N THR A 59 -5.12 8.55 16.22
CA THR A 59 -5.28 9.76 15.39
C THR A 59 -5.38 9.42 13.90
N ALA A 60 -4.54 8.51 13.41
CA ALA A 60 -4.53 8.12 12.00
C ALA A 60 -3.84 6.76 11.78
N ASP A 61 -4.16 6.15 10.65
CA ASP A 61 -3.47 4.99 10.08
C ASP A 61 -2.56 5.44 8.94
N VAL A 62 -1.32 4.96 8.95
CA VAL A 62 -0.29 5.28 7.96
C VAL A 62 0.11 3.98 7.25
N GLY A 63 -0.17 3.91 5.96
CA GLY A 63 0.15 2.76 5.11
C GLY A 63 1.14 3.08 3.99
N GLN A 64 1.60 4.33 3.86
CA GLN A 64 2.48 4.77 2.78
C GLN A 64 3.59 5.66 3.32
N MET A 65 4.70 5.71 2.60
CA MET A 65 5.85 6.56 2.89
C MET A 65 6.39 7.20 1.62
N ILE A 66 6.91 8.42 1.74
CA ILE A 66 7.68 9.07 0.68
C ILE A 66 9.16 8.74 0.95
N MET A 67 9.80 8.05 0.00
CA MET A 67 11.22 7.74 0.03
C MET A 67 11.98 8.78 -0.81
N VAL A 68 12.70 9.68 -0.14
CA VAL A 68 13.60 10.64 -0.77
C VAL A 68 14.96 9.96 -0.99
N ARG A 69 15.55 10.16 -2.16
CA ARG A 69 16.79 9.51 -2.61
C ARG A 69 17.80 10.56 -3.06
N GLU A 70 19.08 10.19 -3.06
CA GLU A 70 20.08 10.96 -3.80
C GLU A 70 19.98 10.67 -5.30
N GLU A 71 20.50 11.55 -6.14
CA GLU A 71 20.41 11.43 -7.61
C GLU A 71 21.07 10.13 -8.14
N ASN A 72 22.09 9.63 -7.43
CA ASN A 72 22.81 8.41 -7.80
C ASN A 72 22.15 7.12 -7.28
N ASP A 73 21.15 7.21 -6.39
CA ASP A 73 20.53 6.05 -5.78
C ASP A 73 19.49 5.41 -6.71
N PRO A 74 19.49 4.07 -6.86
CA PRO A 74 18.55 3.38 -7.72
C PRO A 74 17.10 3.62 -7.26
N ALA A 75 16.19 3.67 -8.24
CA ALA A 75 14.77 3.72 -7.94
C ALA A 75 14.33 2.45 -7.20
N PRO A 76 13.39 2.56 -6.24
CA PRO A 76 12.88 1.39 -5.55
C PRO A 76 12.24 0.40 -6.53
N GLU A 77 12.52 -0.88 -6.32
CA GLU A 77 11.96 -1.95 -7.13
C GLU A 77 10.50 -2.20 -6.73
N GLY A 78 9.59 -1.68 -7.53
CA GLY A 78 8.16 -1.88 -7.37
C GLY A 78 7.50 -0.90 -6.42
N VAL A 79 6.26 -1.23 -6.08
CA VAL A 79 5.32 -0.34 -5.38
C VAL A 79 5.47 -0.45 -3.86
N GLU A 80 5.78 -1.65 -3.39
CA GLU A 80 5.79 -1.96 -1.97
C GLU A 80 7.21 -1.94 -1.41
N TYR A 81 7.35 -1.30 -0.25
CA TYR A 81 8.60 -1.28 0.47
C TYR A 81 8.87 -2.61 1.20
N LYS A 82 10.10 -3.13 1.04
CA LYS A 82 10.50 -4.45 1.55
C LYS A 82 10.56 -4.52 3.07
N HIS A 83 10.76 -3.39 3.76
CA HIS A 83 10.98 -3.31 5.21
C HIS A 83 9.86 -2.54 5.92
N GLY A 84 9.63 -2.82 7.20
CA GLY A 84 8.84 -1.93 8.05
C GLY A 84 9.70 -0.85 8.71
N LEU A 85 9.06 0.12 9.38
CA LEU A 85 9.74 1.25 10.00
C LEU A 85 10.66 0.88 11.18
N THR A 86 10.41 -0.24 11.86
CA THR A 86 11.19 -0.66 13.03
C THR A 86 12.24 -1.71 12.68
N PRO A 87 13.42 -1.73 13.33
CA PRO A 87 14.48 -2.71 13.02
C PRO A 87 14.02 -4.17 13.03
N PRO A 88 13.14 -4.63 13.95
CA PRO A 88 12.62 -5.99 13.92
C PRO A 88 11.82 -6.32 12.66
N MET A 89 11.24 -5.33 11.98
CA MET A 89 10.40 -5.45 10.78
C MET A 89 11.22 -5.42 9.47
N ARG A 90 12.54 -5.59 9.53
CA ARG A 90 13.36 -5.79 8.32
C ARG A 90 12.90 -7.05 7.57
N ASP A 91 12.68 -6.89 6.27
CA ASP A 91 12.13 -7.90 5.35
C ASP A 91 10.82 -8.53 5.86
N ALA A 92 9.89 -7.69 6.35
CA ALA A 92 8.69 -8.12 7.06
C ALA A 92 7.89 -9.21 6.32
N ARG A 93 7.57 -8.98 5.03
CA ARG A 93 6.80 -9.94 4.22
C ARG A 93 7.48 -11.30 4.12
N ARG A 94 8.80 -11.31 4.00
CA ARG A 94 9.57 -12.55 3.83
C ARG A 94 9.76 -13.30 5.14
N ARG A 95 9.97 -12.58 6.25
CA ARG A 95 10.41 -13.19 7.53
C ARG A 95 9.30 -13.36 8.57
N ARG A 96 8.30 -12.47 8.58
CA ARG A 96 7.29 -12.40 9.65
C ARG A 96 5.90 -12.74 9.16
N PHE A 97 5.56 -12.34 7.94
CA PHE A 97 4.22 -12.55 7.43
C PHE A 97 4.07 -13.98 6.93
N ARG A 98 2.91 -14.56 7.23
CA ARG A 98 2.54 -15.85 6.65
C ARG A 98 2.40 -15.67 5.14
N ARG A 99 3.10 -16.50 4.36
CA ARG A 99 2.90 -16.52 2.92
C ARG A 99 1.49 -17.01 2.62
N GLU A 100 0.80 -16.29 1.76
CA GLU A 100 -0.46 -16.77 1.20
C GLU A 100 -0.15 -17.95 0.28
N PRO A 101 -1.01 -18.97 0.25
CA PRO A 101 -0.85 -20.05 -0.70
C PRO A 101 -0.95 -19.50 -2.13
N ASP A 102 -0.05 -19.92 -3.01
CA ASP A 102 -0.11 -19.56 -4.42
C ASP A 102 -1.37 -20.21 -5.03
N LEU A 103 -2.44 -19.43 -5.16
CA LEU A 103 -3.68 -19.86 -5.78
C LEU A 103 -3.60 -19.64 -7.29
N ASN A 104 -3.97 -20.64 -8.08
CA ASN A 104 -4.06 -20.50 -9.52
C ASN A 104 -5.14 -19.46 -9.87
N ALA A 105 -4.74 -18.35 -10.49
CA ALA A 105 -5.64 -17.26 -10.89
C ALA A 105 -6.81 -17.75 -11.75
N GLU A 106 -6.59 -18.77 -12.58
CA GLU A 106 -7.64 -19.35 -13.42
C GLU A 106 -8.69 -20.08 -12.58
N LEU A 107 -8.26 -20.83 -11.55
CA LEU A 107 -9.16 -21.48 -10.62
C LEU A 107 -9.96 -20.46 -9.80
N VAL A 108 -9.32 -19.39 -9.35
CA VAL A 108 -10.00 -18.31 -8.60
C VAL A 108 -11.09 -17.67 -9.45
N ASN A 109 -10.80 -17.36 -10.71
CA ASN A 109 -11.78 -16.77 -11.63
C ASN A 109 -12.94 -17.72 -11.95
N GLN A 110 -12.68 -19.02 -12.10
CA GLN A 110 -13.74 -20.03 -12.27
C GLN A 110 -14.65 -20.11 -11.03
N VAL A 111 -14.06 -20.13 -9.83
CA VAL A 111 -14.80 -20.14 -8.57
C VAL A 111 -15.62 -18.85 -8.41
N GLU A 112 -15.05 -17.69 -8.71
CA GLU A 112 -15.75 -16.41 -8.64
C GLU A 112 -16.96 -16.38 -9.58
N LYS A 113 -16.79 -16.77 -10.85
CA LYS A 113 -17.89 -16.89 -11.82
C LYS A 113 -18.98 -17.86 -11.35
N HIS A 114 -18.58 -19.00 -10.78
CA HIS A 114 -19.52 -19.98 -10.27
C HIS A 114 -20.31 -19.46 -9.06
N LEU A 115 -19.65 -18.77 -8.12
CA LEU A 115 -20.30 -18.11 -6.99
C LEU A 115 -21.28 -17.04 -7.45
N ILE A 116 -20.90 -16.22 -8.43
CA ILE A 116 -21.78 -15.22 -9.04
C ILE A 116 -23.02 -15.91 -9.64
N SER A 117 -22.85 -17.04 -10.34
CA SER A 117 -23.97 -17.82 -10.90
C SER A 117 -24.93 -18.33 -9.82
N ILE A 118 -24.38 -18.85 -8.71
CA ILE A 118 -25.17 -19.31 -7.56
C ILE A 118 -25.91 -18.14 -6.90
N MET A 119 -25.24 -17.01 -6.68
CA MET A 119 -25.83 -15.81 -6.06
C MET A 119 -26.99 -15.24 -6.88
N HIS A 120 -26.92 -15.32 -8.20
CA HIS A 120 -28.01 -14.91 -9.10
C HIS A 120 -29.14 -15.95 -9.21
N GLY A 121 -29.11 -17.04 -8.42
CA GLY A 121 -30.17 -18.04 -8.39
C GLY A 121 -30.17 -18.98 -9.59
N VAL A 122 -29.11 -18.99 -10.40
CA VAL A 122 -28.97 -19.94 -11.51
C VAL A 122 -28.55 -21.28 -10.92
N SER A 123 -29.53 -22.14 -10.66
CA SER A 123 -29.31 -23.50 -10.18
C SER A 123 -28.51 -24.32 -11.20
N VAL A 124 -27.48 -25.05 -10.74
CA VAL A 124 -26.63 -25.94 -11.56
C VAL A 124 -27.47 -26.95 -12.38
N SER A 125 -28.69 -27.25 -11.93
CA SER A 125 -29.69 -28.04 -12.65
C SER A 125 -30.03 -27.53 -14.05
N ILE A 126 -30.05 -26.21 -14.30
CA ILE A 126 -30.43 -25.66 -15.62
C ILE A 126 -29.37 -25.98 -16.69
N LEU A 127 -28.09 -26.07 -16.34
CA LEU A 127 -27.01 -26.40 -17.28
C LEU A 127 -26.97 -27.89 -17.65
N LEU A 128 -27.46 -28.78 -16.76
CA LEU A 128 -27.61 -30.21 -17.05
C LEU A 128 -28.77 -30.49 -18.02
N PHE A 129 -29.83 -29.68 -18.02
CA PHE A 129 -30.94 -29.83 -18.97
C PHE A 129 -30.60 -29.36 -20.39
N SER A 130 -29.72 -28.38 -20.57
CA SER A 130 -29.30 -27.95 -21.91
C SER A 130 -28.40 -28.96 -22.64
N SER A 131 -27.67 -29.81 -21.92
CA SER A 131 -26.84 -30.86 -22.53
C SER A 131 -27.65 -32.12 -22.91
N LEU A 132 -28.83 -32.33 -22.32
CA LEU A 132 -29.73 -33.44 -22.67
C LEU A 132 -30.74 -33.08 -23.77
N ALA A 133 -30.90 -31.80 -24.10
CA ALA A 133 -31.80 -31.32 -25.16
C ALA A 133 -31.13 -31.21 -26.55
N THR A 134 -29.88 -31.65 -26.70
CA THR A 134 -29.16 -31.73 -27.98
C THR A 134 -28.93 -33.16 -28.48
N CYS A 135 -29.64 -34.16 -27.92
CA CYS A 135 -29.79 -35.48 -28.55
C CYS A 135 -31.13 -35.58 -29.30
#